data_AF-A0A537SFH7-F1
#
_entry.id   AF-A0A537SFH7-F1
#
_cell.length_a   1.000
_cell.length_b   1.000
_cell.length_c   1.000
_cell.angle_alpha   90.00
_cell.angle_beta   90.00
_cell.angle_gamma   90.00
#
_symmetry.space_group_name_H-M   'P 1'
#
loop_
_entity.id
_entity.type
_entity.pdbx_description
1 polymer ?
#
loop_
_entity_poly.entity_id
_entity_poly.type
_entity_poly.pdbx_seq_one_letter_code
_entity_poly.pdbx_strand_id
1 'polypeptide(L)' 'MIALGLGPNLVQLVMQGIFAGAGATYLFTRSVVLLGAGRAAVFPSLVPGFTLLIGFLVLGEVPSLAQLAGFALVLAGFR' A
#
# COMPACT_ATOMS: atom_id res chain seq x y z
N MET A 1 -31.09 9.21 3.96
CA MET A 1 -31.05 8.10 2.98
C MET A 1 -29.62 7.98 2.50
N ILE A 2 -28.94 6.86 2.80
CA ILE A 2 -27.60 6.60 2.24
C ILE A 2 -27.80 6.41 0.74
N ALA A 3 -27.36 7.38 -0.07
CA ALA A 3 -27.25 7.16 -1.50
C ALA A 3 -26.24 6.02 -1.70
N LEU A 4 -26.71 4.86 -2.14
CA LEU A 4 -25.92 3.63 -2.30
C LEU A 4 -24.79 3.73 -3.33
N GLY A 5 -24.58 4.90 -3.94
CA GLY A 5 -23.42 5.28 -4.74
C GLY A 5 -22.73 4.11 -5.43
N LEU A 6 -23.43 3.44 -6.35
CA LEU A 6 -22.94 2.20 -6.95
C LEU A 6 -21.56 2.38 -7.57
N GLY A 7 -21.33 3.50 -8.27
CA GLY A 7 -20.01 3.84 -8.86
C GLY A 7 -18.89 3.92 -7.81
N PRO A 8 -18.96 4.85 -6.83
CA PRO A 8 -17.98 4.95 -5.75
C PRO A 8 -17.75 3.63 -5.00
N ASN A 9 -18.82 2.89 -4.71
CA ASN A 9 -18.72 1.61 -4.00
C ASN A 9 -18.08 0.51 -4.84
N LEU A 10 -18.30 0.48 -6.15
CA LEU A 10 -17.58 -0.44 -7.06
C LEU A 10 -16.09 -0.10 -7.12
N VAL A 11 -15.73 1.17 -7.16
CA VAL A 11 -14.32 1.59 -7.11
C VAL A 11 -13.68 1.16 -5.78
N GLN A 12 -14.38 1.33 -4.66
CA GLN A 12 -13.90 0.87 -3.36
C GLN A 12 -13.80 -0.66 -3.27
N LEU A 13 -14.77 -1.40 -3.82
CA LEU A 13 -14.74 -2.86 -3.87
C LEU A 13 -13.49 -3.35 -4.61
N VAL A 14 -13.15 -2.73 -5.74
CA VAL A 14 -11.98 -3.08 -6.52
C VAL A 14 -10.69 -2.67 -5.79
N MET A 15 -10.57 -1.40 -5.40
CA MET A 15 -9.35 -0.86 -4.81
C MET A 15 -9.07 -1.43 -3.42
N GLN A 16 -10.06 -1.44 -2.54
CA GLN A 16 -9.89 -1.92 -1.16
C GLN A 16 -10.21 -3.39 -0.99
N GLY A 17 -11.26 -3.90 -1.62
CA GLY A 17 -11.63 -5.31 -1.50
C GLY A 17 -10.61 -6.23 -2.19
N ILE A 18 -10.36 -5.98 -3.48
CA ILE A 18 -9.48 -6.84 -4.28
C ILE A 18 -8.01 -6.48 -4.05
N PHE A 19 -7.59 -5.24 -4.32
CA PHE A 19 -6.16 -4.90 -4.28
C PHE A 19 -5.61 -4.82 -2.85
N ALA A 20 -6.16 -3.93 -2.00
CA ALA A 20 -5.65 -3.76 -0.64
C ALA A 20 -6.02 -4.91 0.31
N GLY A 21 -7.13 -5.60 0.06
CA GLY A 21 -7.65 -6.67 0.89
C GLY A 21 -7.12 -8.05 0.49
N ALA A 22 -7.93 -8.79 -0.26
CA ALA A 22 -7.68 -10.20 -0.56
C ALA A 22 -6.39 -10.41 -1.38
N GLY A 23 -6.16 -9.59 -2.39
CA GLY A 23 -5.00 -9.66 -3.27
C GLY A 23 -3.68 -9.41 -2.54
N ALA A 24 -3.56 -8.29 -1.83
CA ALA A 24 -2.37 -7.98 -1.03
C ALA A 24 -2.07 -9.07 0.01
N THR A 25 -3.10 -9.54 0.73
CA THR A 25 -2.94 -10.56 1.76
C THR A 25 -2.50 -11.91 1.17
N TYR A 26 -3.11 -12.33 0.06
CA TYR A 26 -2.73 -13.54 -0.65
C TYR A 26 -1.29 -13.47 -1.15
N LEU A 27 -0.91 -12.37 -1.81
CA LEU A 27 0.43 -12.18 -2.35
C LEU A 27 1.49 -12.13 -1.25
N PHE A 28 1.22 -11.44 -0.15
CA PHE A 28 2.13 -11.42 1.00
C PHE A 28 2.29 -12.81 1.61
N THR A 29 1.18 -13.53 1.83
CA THR A 29 1.23 -14.90 2.36
C THR A 29 2.00 -15.83 1.42
N ARG A 30 1.79 -15.71 0.10
CA ARG A 30 2.58 -16.45 -0.89
C ARG A 30 4.06 -16.08 -0.84
N SER A 31 4.40 -14.83 -0.64
CA SER A 31 5.81 -14.41 -0.47
C SER A 31 6.44 -15.06 0.77
N VAL A 32 5.70 -15.20 1.87
CA VAL A 32 6.16 -15.90 3.08
C VAL A 32 6.39 -17.38 2.79
N VAL A 33 5.47 -18.04 2.06
CA VAL A 33 5.62 -19.45 1.68
C VAL A 33 6.83 -19.67 0.76
N LEU A 34 7.09 -18.75 -0.17
CA LEU A 34 8.16 -18.91 -1.16
C LEU A 34 9.54 -18.49 -0.65
N LEU A 35 9.63 -17.47 0.21
CA LEU A 35 10.89 -16.83 0.61
C LEU A 35 11.21 -17.02 2.10
N GLY A 36 10.25 -17.51 2.89
CA GLY A 36 10.31 -17.54 4.34
C GLY A 36 9.95 -16.20 4.99
N ALA A 37 9.57 -16.24 6.26
CA ALA A 37 9.08 -15.06 7.00
C ALA A 37 10.10 -13.91 7.05
N GLY A 38 11.40 -14.21 7.23
CA GLY A 38 12.43 -13.19 7.32
C GLY A 38 12.56 -12.35 6.04
N ARG A 39 12.63 -13.01 4.87
CA ARG A 39 12.74 -12.31 3.57
C ARG A 39 11.43 -11.68 3.13
N ALA A 40 10.28 -12.20 3.56
CA ALA A 40 8.99 -11.58 3.27
C ALA A 40 8.77 -10.29 4.09
N ALA A 41 9.33 -10.19 5.29
CA ALA A 41 9.14 -9.06 6.20
C ALA A 41 9.67 -7.71 5.67
N VAL A 42 10.50 -7.69 4.61
CA VAL A 42 10.93 -6.45 3.95
C VAL A 42 9.87 -5.84 3.02
N PHE A 43 8.88 -6.60 2.54
CA PHE A 43 7.86 -6.06 1.62
C PHE A 43 7.01 -4.93 2.23
N PRO A 44 6.51 -5.02 3.47
CA PRO A 44 5.77 -3.92 4.11
C PRO A 44 6.57 -2.61 4.19
N SER A 45 7.89 -2.69 4.34
CA SER A 45 8.75 -1.50 4.41
C SER A 45 8.83 -0.74 3.07
N LEU A 46 8.46 -1.39 1.95
CA LEU A 46 8.37 -0.72 0.64
C LEU A 46 7.06 0.07 0.48
N VAL A 47 6.01 -0.26 1.26
CA VAL A 47 4.68 0.33 1.11
C VAL A 47 4.70 1.86 1.19
N PRO A 48 5.36 2.52 2.17
CA PRO A 48 5.38 3.97 2.24
C PRO A 48 5.95 4.64 0.98
N GLY A 49 7.01 4.07 0.39
CA GLY A 49 7.59 4.59 -0.84
C GLY A 49 6.64 4.50 -2.03
N PHE A 50 5.98 3.36 -2.20
CA PHE A 50 4.97 3.18 -3.24
C PHE A 50 3.72 4.05 -3.00
N THR A 51 3.28 4.21 -1.75
CA THR A 51 2.15 5.08 -1.41
C THR A 51 2.43 6.53 -1.80
N LEU A 52 3.63 7.06 -1.50
CA LEU A 52 3.99 8.42 -1.90
C LEU A 52 4.10 8.56 -3.42
N LEU A 53 4.71 7.59 -4.10
CA LEU A 53 4.84 7.61 -5.55
C LEU A 53 3.47 7.55 -6.25
N ILE A 54 2.61 6.63 -5.84
CA ILE A 54 1.27 6.46 -6.43
C ILE A 54 0.38 7.66 -6.09
N GLY A 55 0.42 8.17 -4.85
CA GLY A 55 -0.32 9.37 -4.46
C GLY A 55 0.09 10.59 -5.30
N PHE A 56 1.39 10.77 -5.52
CA PHE A 56 1.90 11.82 -6.39
C PHE A 56 1.46 11.65 -7.85
N LEU A 57 1.58 10.45 -8.42
CA LEU A 57 1.28 10.21 -9.84
C LEU A 57 -0.21 10.15 -10.16
N VAL A 58 -1.02 9.55 -9.29
CA VAL A 58 -2.45 9.28 -9.54
C VAL A 58 -3.34 10.38 -8.97
N LEU A 59 -3.01 10.92 -7.79
CA LEU A 59 -3.81 11.93 -7.10
C LEU A 59 -3.24 13.34 -7.27
N GLY A 60 -1.99 13.50 -7.74
CA GLY A 60 -1.31 14.78 -7.82
C GLY A 60 -0.88 15.33 -6.46
N GLU A 61 -0.91 14.49 -5.41
CA GLU A 61 -0.55 14.89 -4.05
C GLU A 61 0.97 15.05 -3.92
N VAL A 62 1.45 16.28 -3.75
CA VAL A 62 2.86 16.56 -3.50
C VAL A 62 3.21 16.10 -2.08
N PRO A 63 4.18 15.18 -1.89
CA PRO A 63 4.59 14.72 -0.57
C PRO A 63 5.03 15.89 0.31
N SER A 64 4.45 15.98 1.50
CA SER A 64 4.87 16.94 2.52
C SER A 64 6.26 16.59 3.06
N LEU A 65 6.94 17.58 3.65
CA LEU A 65 8.22 17.36 4.33
C LEU A 65 8.13 16.31 5.45
N ALA A 66 7.00 16.25 6.16
CA ALA A 66 6.76 15.25 7.19
C ALA A 66 6.66 13.83 6.61
N GLN A 67 5.99 13.67 5.47
CA GLN A 67 5.91 12.38 4.76
C GLN A 67 7.27 11.95 4.22
N LEU A 68 8.06 12.88 3.68
CA LEU A 68 9.42 12.61 3.22
C LEU A 68 10.36 12.23 4.37
N ALA A 69 10.26 12.91 5.51
CA ALA A 69 11.02 12.56 6.71
C ALA A 69 10.64 11.18 7.25
N GLY A 70 9.34 10.85 7.28
CA GLY A 70 8.85 9.53 7.63
C GLY A 70 9.36 8.45 6.68
N PHE A 71 9.37 8.72 5.37
CA PHE A 71 9.92 7.81 4.38
C PHE A 71 11.43 7.61 4.57
N ALA A 72 12.19 8.66 4.85
CA ALA A 72 13.62 8.57 5.15
C ALA A 72 13.89 7.70 6.39
N LEU A 73 13.06 7.80 7.43
CA LEU A 73 13.14 6.94 8.62
C LEU A 73 12.91 5.45 8.27
N VAL A 74 11.92 5.17 7.41
CA VAL A 74 11.64 3.81 6.92
C VAL A 74 12.84 3.26 6.14
N LEU A 75 13.45 4.07 5.27
CA LEU A 75 14.65 3.69 4.53
C LEU A 75 15.84 3.41 5.47
N ALA A 76 16.01 4.19 6.54
CA ALA A 76 17.06 3.95 7.53
C ALA A 76 16.84 2.65 8.33
N GLY A 77 15.58 2.26 8.55
CA GLY A 77 15.21 0.99 9.18
C GLY A 77 15.22 -0.21 8.24
N PHE A 78 15.38 0.00 6.93
CA PHE A 78 15.37 -1.05 5.91
C PHE A 78 16.68 -1.85 5.97
N ARG A 79 16.64 -3.02 6.60
CA ARG A 79 17.77 -3.96 6.77
C ARG A 79 17.31 -5.39 6.59
#